data_AF-A0A8S0FZB3-F1
#
_entry.id   AF-A0A8S0FZB3-F1
#
_cell.length_a   1.000
_cell.length_b   1.000
_cell.length_c   1.000
_cell.angle_alpha   90.00
_cell.angle_beta   90.00
_cell.angle_gamma   90.00
#
_symmetry.space_group_name_H-M   'P 1'
#
loop_
_entity.id
_entity.type
_entity.pdbx_description
1 polymer ?
#
loop_
_entity_poly.entity_id
_entity_poly.type
_entity_poly.pdbx_seq_one_letter_code
_entity_poly.pdbx_strand_id
1 'polypeptide(L)'
;MKNTELEQLINEKLNSAAISDYAPNGLQVEGKEMVQKIVTGVTASQALLDEAVRLGADAVIVHHGYFWKGESPVISRQIAE
;
A
#
# COMPACT_ATOMS: atom_id res chain seq x y z
N MET A 1 1.21 -0.88 -16.44
CA MET A 1 -0.20 -0.67 -16.06
C MET A 1 -0.26 0.61 -15.24
N LYS A 2 -1.31 1.43 -15.35
CA LYS A 2 -1.45 2.59 -14.46
C LYS A 2 -1.72 2.14 -13.02
N ASN A 3 -1.30 2.93 -12.05
CA ASN A 3 -1.55 2.66 -10.63
C ASN A 3 -3.07 2.51 -10.31
N THR A 4 -3.91 3.34 -10.93
CA THR A 4 -5.38 3.29 -10.83
C THR A 4 -6.00 2.07 -11.50
N GLU A 5 -5.46 1.64 -12.64
CA GLU A 5 -5.88 0.40 -13.30
C GLU A 5 -5.53 -0.83 -12.44
N LEU A 6 -4.36 -0.83 -11.80
CA LEU A 6 -3.94 -1.89 -10.89
C LEU A 6 -4.84 -1.96 -9.65
N GLU A 7 -5.13 -0.81 -9.05
CA GLU A 7 -6.08 -0.71 -7.94
C GLU A 7 -7.45 -1.26 -8.33
N GLN A 8 -8.00 -0.80 -9.46
CA GLN A 8 -9.31 -1.26 -9.94
C GLN A 8 -9.35 -2.77 -10.15
N LEU A 9 -8.33 -3.32 -10.84
CA LEU A 9 -8.22 -4.76 -11.09
C LEU A 9 -8.25 -5.58 -9.79
N ILE A 10 -7.48 -5.16 -8.79
CA ILE A 10 -7.40 -5.87 -7.50
C ILE A 10 -8.72 -5.72 -6.73
N ASN A 11 -9.28 -4.51 -6.69
CA ASN A 11 -10.55 -4.24 -6.01
C ASN A 11 -11.70 -5.08 -6.58
N GLU A 12 -11.80 -5.20 -7.90
CA GLU A 12 -12.77 -6.06 -8.57
C GLU A 12 -12.51 -7.54 -8.29
N LYS A 13 -11.26 -7.99 -8.36
CA LYS A 13 -10.90 -9.39 -8.13
C LYS A 13 -11.24 -9.84 -6.71
N LEU A 14 -11.11 -8.96 -5.73
CA LEU A 14 -11.32 -9.24 -4.32
C LEU A 14 -12.72 -8.81 -3.81
N ASN A 15 -13.52 -8.16 -4.65
CA ASN A 15 -14.79 -7.53 -4.27
C ASN A 15 -14.64 -6.60 -3.05
N SER A 16 -13.54 -5.84 -2.98
CA SER A 16 -13.17 -5.05 -1.80
C SER A 16 -14.24 -4.01 -1.43
N ALA A 17 -14.90 -3.42 -2.41
CA ALA A 17 -15.96 -2.43 -2.21
C ALA A 17 -17.19 -2.97 -1.44
N ALA A 18 -17.37 -4.30 -1.38
CA ALA A 18 -18.46 -4.94 -0.65
C ALA A 18 -18.12 -5.17 0.84
N ILE A 19 -16.90 -4.88 1.27
CA ILE A 19 -16.38 -5.22 2.60
C ILE A 19 -16.12 -3.94 3.39
N SER A 20 -16.77 -3.84 4.56
CA SER A 20 -16.44 -2.79 5.53
C SER A 20 -15.20 -3.19 6.32
N ASP A 21 -14.24 -2.27 6.43
CA ASP A 21 -12.94 -2.56 7.01
C ASP A 21 -12.50 -1.46 8.00
N TYR A 22 -11.46 -1.74 8.76
CA TYR A 22 -10.86 -0.84 9.74
C TYR A 22 -9.84 0.13 9.14
N ALA A 23 -9.45 -0.08 7.87
CA ALA A 23 -8.57 0.80 7.11
C ALA A 23 -9.05 0.94 5.66
N PRO A 24 -8.59 1.95 4.90
CA PRO A 24 -8.89 2.05 3.47
C PRO A 24 -8.29 0.87 2.69
N ASN A 25 -9.14 0.13 1.97
CA ASN A 25 -8.71 -0.86 0.98
C ASN A 25 -8.50 -0.19 -0.39
N GLY A 26 -7.39 -0.51 -1.06
CA GLY A 26 -7.02 0.09 -2.35
C GLY A 26 -5.68 0.84 -2.29
N LEU A 27 -5.53 1.87 -3.12
CA LEU A 27 -4.33 2.71 -3.17
C LEU A 27 -4.28 3.65 -1.97
N GLN A 28 -3.39 3.34 -1.01
CA GLN A 28 -3.27 4.12 0.23
C GLN A 28 -2.33 5.33 0.11
N VAL A 29 -1.24 5.20 -0.64
CA VAL A 29 -0.27 6.28 -0.89
C VAL A 29 0.05 6.29 -2.37
N GLU A 30 -0.23 7.39 -3.05
CA GLU A 30 0.03 7.52 -4.48
C GLU A 30 1.54 7.64 -4.77
N GLY A 31 2.00 6.86 -5.74
CA GLY A 31 3.36 6.89 -6.26
C GLY A 31 3.41 7.31 -7.73
N LYS A 32 4.31 6.71 -8.51
CA LYS A 32 4.39 6.95 -9.96
C LYS A 32 3.16 6.37 -10.68
N GLU A 33 2.76 7.00 -11.79
CA GLU A 33 1.60 6.56 -12.56
C GLU A 33 1.78 5.14 -13.13
N MET A 34 2.95 4.83 -13.69
CA MET A 34 3.20 3.56 -14.38
C MET A 34 3.86 2.52 -13.47
N VAL A 35 3.16 1.40 -13.23
CA VAL A 35 3.64 0.26 -12.46
C VAL A 35 4.13 -0.86 -13.38
N GLN A 36 5.36 -1.31 -13.17
CA GLN A 36 6.02 -2.42 -13.87
C GLN A 36 6.57 -3.47 -12.90
N LYS A 37 7.14 -3.06 -11.76
CA LYS A 37 7.67 -3.95 -10.71
C LYS A 37 6.90 -3.76 -9.40
N ILE A 38 6.44 -4.87 -8.85
CA ILE A 38 5.68 -4.89 -7.60
C ILE A 38 6.46 -5.72 -6.58
N VAL A 39 6.60 -5.19 -5.37
CA VAL A 39 7.02 -5.95 -4.19
C VAL A 39 5.81 -6.19 -3.31
N THR A 40 5.69 -7.39 -2.75
CA THR A 40 4.58 -7.74 -1.85
C THR A 40 5.11 -8.19 -0.50
N GLY A 41 4.29 -8.03 0.54
CA GLY A 41 4.61 -8.47 1.90
C GLY A 41 3.36 -8.51 2.77
N VAL A 42 3.51 -8.94 4.02
CA VAL A 42 2.36 -8.98 4.96
C VAL A 42 2.01 -7.58 5.46
N THR A 43 3.02 -6.76 5.79
CA THR A 43 2.85 -5.45 6.43
C THR A 43 3.75 -4.42 5.78
N ALA A 44 3.26 -3.18 5.62
CA ALA A 44 4.07 -2.04 5.20
C ALA A 44 5.03 -1.60 6.32
N SER A 45 6.01 -2.45 6.64
CA SER A 45 7.06 -2.14 7.61
C SER A 45 8.21 -1.36 6.96
N GLN A 46 9.00 -0.65 7.77
CA GLN A 46 10.20 0.04 7.28
C GLN A 46 11.13 -0.92 6.52
N ALA A 47 11.35 -2.13 7.03
CA ALA A 47 12.17 -3.13 6.37
C ALA A 47 11.62 -3.57 5.00
N LEU A 48 10.29 -3.70 4.84
CA LEU A 48 9.70 -4.03 3.54
C LEU A 48 9.87 -2.85 2.56
N LEU A 49 9.67 -1.63 3.03
CA LEU A 49 9.85 -0.43 2.21
C LEU A 49 11.31 -0.25 1.79
N ASP A 50 12.26 -0.49 2.68
CA ASP A 50 13.70 -0.46 2.37
C ASP A 50 14.04 -1.48 1.28
N GLU A 51 13.46 -2.69 1.36
CA GLU A 51 13.65 -3.73 0.35
C GLU A 51 12.99 -3.38 -0.98
N ALA A 52 11.80 -2.77 -0.95
CA ALA A 52 11.14 -2.26 -2.15
C ALA A 52 11.97 -1.19 -2.86
N VAL A 53 12.60 -0.28 -2.09
CA VAL A 53 13.57 0.70 -2.62
C VAL A 53 14.78 -0.01 -3.20
N ARG A 54 15.39 -0.94 -2.47
CA ARG A 54 16.57 -1.70 -2.91
C ARG A 54 16.33 -2.45 -4.23
N LEU A 55 15.13 -3.01 -4.40
CA LEU A 55 14.72 -3.73 -5.61
C LEU A 55 14.22 -2.81 -6.73
N GLY A 56 14.05 -1.51 -6.46
CA GLY A 56 13.51 -0.53 -7.41
C GLY A 56 12.07 -0.84 -7.79
N ALA A 57 11.21 -1.12 -6.80
CA ALA A 57 9.79 -1.37 -7.01
C ALA A 57 9.05 -0.08 -7.39
N ASP A 58 7.99 -0.23 -8.17
CA ASP A 58 7.10 0.87 -8.55
C ASP A 58 5.88 0.94 -7.62
N ALA A 59 5.46 -0.21 -7.07
CA ALA A 59 4.37 -0.33 -6.12
C ALA A 59 4.69 -1.39 -5.05
N VAL A 60 4.10 -1.22 -3.87
CA VAL A 60 4.15 -2.19 -2.77
C VAL A 60 2.72 -2.60 -2.43
N ILE A 61 2.45 -3.91 -2.42
CA ILE A 61 1.13 -4.45 -2.03
C ILE A 61 1.28 -5.22 -0.72
N VAL A 62 0.49 -4.86 0.29
CA VAL A 62 0.52 -5.48 1.61
C VAL A 62 -0.87 -5.85 2.08
N HIS A 63 -0.96 -6.77 3.03
CA HIS A 63 -2.21 -7.04 3.73
C HIS A 63 -2.50 -5.97 4.80
N HIS A 64 -1.49 -5.58 5.59
CA HIS A 64 -1.58 -4.54 6.61
C HIS A 64 -0.89 -3.26 6.12
N GLY A 65 -1.71 -2.32 5.65
CA GLY A 65 -1.28 -0.97 5.30
C GLY A 65 -1.31 -0.01 6.49
N TYR A 66 -1.49 1.27 6.20
CA TYR A 66 -1.62 2.37 7.15
C TYR A 66 -3.08 2.84 7.27
N PHE A 67 -3.28 3.92 8.04
CA PHE A 67 -4.53 4.66 8.16
C PHE A 67 -5.65 3.88 8.84
N TRP A 68 -5.31 3.17 9.92
CA TRP A 68 -6.29 2.45 10.71
C TRP A 68 -7.22 3.41 11.44
N LYS A 69 -8.49 3.02 11.57
CA LYS A 69 -9.50 3.80 12.29
C LYS A 69 -9.04 4.06 13.73
N GLY A 70 -8.87 5.34 14.06
CA GLY A 70 -8.43 5.79 15.39
C GLY A 70 -6.95 6.13 15.49
N GLU A 71 -6.14 5.89 14.45
CA GLU A 71 -4.77 6.42 14.38
C GLU A 71 -4.74 7.93 14.14
N SER A 72 -3.61 8.55 14.51
CA SER A 72 -3.32 9.93 14.11
C SER A 72 -3.28 10.03 12.58
N PRO A 73 -3.96 11.01 11.97
CA PRO A 73 -3.88 11.23 10.53
C PRO A 73 -2.52 11.83 10.10
N VAL A 74 -1.68 12.24 11.06
CA VAL A 74 -0.37 12.84 10.78
C VAL A 74 0.68 11.75 10.64
N ILE A 75 1.20 11.60 9.42
CA ILE A 75 2.40 10.81 9.19
C ILE A 75 3.60 11.63 9.66
N SER A 76 4.35 11.10 10.61
CA SER A 76 5.59 11.69 11.10
C SER A 76 6.72 10.68 10.99
N ARG A 77 7.96 11.16 10.96
CA ARG A 77 9.12 10.28 11.00
C ARG A 77 9.12 9.53 12.33
N GLN A 78 9.02 8.20 12.30
CA GLN A 78 9.38 7.40 13.44
C GLN A 78 10.90 7.47 13.61
N ILE A 79 11.34 8.06 14.72
CA ILE A 79 12.73 7.95 15.15
C ILE A 79 12.82 6.60 15.83
N ALA A 80 13.42 5.61 15.17
CA ALA A 80 13.82 4.39 15.83
C ALA A 80 14.92 4.75 16.85
N GLU A 81 14.72 4.38 18.11
CA GLU A 81 15.79 4.34 19.11
C GLU A 81 16.83 3.27 18.76
#